data_AF-A8IY99-F1
#
_entry.id   AF-A8IY99-F1
#
_cell.length_a   1.000
_cell.length_b   1.000
_cell.length_c   1.000
_cell.angle_alpha   90.00
_cell.angle_beta   90.00
_cell.angle_gamma   90.00
#
_symmetry.space_group_name_H-M   'P 1'
#
loop_
_entity.id
_entity.type
_entity.pdbx_description
1 polymer ?
#
loop_
_entity_poly.entity_id
_entity_poly.type
_entity_poly.pdbx_seq_one_letter_code
_entity_poly.pdbx_strand_id
1 'polypeptide(L)' 'RFGSFCPTTCGIADFLATYQNSVDKDLQTLEDILHHVENKTTEARELIKAIQVSYNPAEPSKPNRIESATKDFKKMM' A
#
# COMPACT_ATOMS: atom_id res chain seq x y z
N ARG A 1 41.34 -22.16 42.39
CA ARG A 1 40.30 -22.49 41.37
C ARG A 1 39.97 -21.20 40.61
N PHE A 2 39.75 -21.27 39.29
CA PHE A 2 39.72 -20.12 38.37
C PHE A 2 38.40 -19.35 38.26
N GLY A 3 37.45 -19.54 39.18
CA GLY A 3 36.16 -18.84 39.14
C GLY A 3 35.24 -19.32 38.01
N SER A 4 34.30 -18.45 37.62
CA SER A 4 33.31 -18.70 36.56
C SER A 4 33.90 -18.36 35.19
N PHE A 5 33.62 -19.19 34.20
CA PHE A 5 34.04 -18.96 32.82
C PHE A 5 32.99 -18.14 32.07
N CYS A 6 33.43 -17.07 31.44
CA CYS A 6 32.62 -16.24 30.54
C CYS A 6 33.05 -16.47 29.09
N PRO A 7 32.16 -16.18 28.11
CA PRO A 7 32.53 -16.18 26.70
C PRO A 7 33.70 -15.25 26.41
N THR A 8 34.52 -15.61 25.42
CA THR A 8 35.59 -14.73 24.95
C THR A 8 35.00 -13.56 24.18
N THR A 9 35.71 -12.43 24.17
CA THR A 9 35.34 -11.28 23.35
C THR A 9 35.29 -11.61 21.86
N CYS A 10 36.13 -12.54 21.37
CA CYS A 10 36.05 -13.04 20.01
C CYS A 10 34.70 -13.73 19.74
N GLY A 11 34.25 -14.61 20.65
CA GLY A 11 32.95 -15.28 20.50
C GLY A 11 31.77 -14.31 20.52
N ILE A 12 31.87 -13.23 21.30
CA ILE A 12 30.86 -12.16 21.30
C ILE A 12 30.88 -11.37 19.98
N ALA A 13 32.06 -11.05 19.46
CA ALA A 13 32.21 -10.32 18.20
C ALA A 13 31.70 -11.13 17.00
N ASP A 14 32.00 -12.42 16.93
CA ASP A 14 31.52 -13.32 15.87
C ASP A 14 29.99 -13.45 15.90
N PHE A 15 29.43 -13.59 17.11
CA PHE A 15 27.98 -13.60 17.31
C PHE A 15 27.36 -12.26 16.88
N LEU A 16 27.94 -11.14 17.29
CA LEU A 16 27.40 -9.82 16.96
C LEU A 16 27.43 -9.56 15.46
N ALA A 17 28.52 -9.91 14.77
CA ALA A 17 28.64 -9.72 13.33
C ALA A 17 27.61 -10.55 12.55
N THR A 18 27.32 -11.77 13.00
CA THR A 18 26.29 -12.61 12.37
C THR A 18 24.88 -12.11 12.67
N TYR A 19 24.57 -11.85 13.94
CA TYR A 19 23.27 -11.35 14.38
C TYR A 19 22.92 -9.99 13.78
N GLN A 20 23.85 -9.04 13.80
CA GLN A 20 23.62 -7.71 13.26
C GLN A 20 23.31 -7.77 11.76
N ASN A 21 24.09 -8.53 11.00
CA ASN A 21 23.86 -8.67 9.56
C ASN A 21 22.56 -9.38 9.22
N SER A 22 22.13 -10.38 10.01
CA SER A 22 20.85 -11.05 9.77
C SER A 22 19.69 -10.12 10.07
N VAL A 23 19.73 -9.44 11.22
CA VAL A 23 18.66 -8.52 11.63
C VAL A 23 18.56 -7.33 10.69
N ASP A 24 19.70 -6.77 10.24
CA ASP A 24 19.72 -5.67 9.28
C ASP A 24 19.04 -6.04 7.96
N LYS A 25 19.28 -7.25 7.45
CA LYS A 25 18.61 -7.77 6.24
C LYS A 25 17.11 -8.00 6.44
N ASP A 26 16.72 -8.53 7.60
CA ASP A 26 15.31 -8.72 7.92
C ASP A 26 14.57 -7.37 8.00
N LEU A 27 15.22 -6.34 8.58
CA LEU A 27 14.69 -4.99 8.65
C LEU A 27 14.57 -4.34 7.27
N GLN A 28 15.59 -4.45 6.43
CA GLN A 28 15.53 -3.97 5.04
C GLN A 28 14.40 -4.64 4.26
N THR A 29 14.19 -5.94 4.46
CA THR A 29 13.08 -6.67 3.81
C THR A 29 11.72 -6.11 4.25
N LEU A 30 11.56 -5.79 5.54
CA LEU A 30 10.34 -5.17 6.05
C LEU A 30 10.13 -3.74 5.52
N GLU A 31 11.20 -2.96 5.45
CA GLU A 31 11.19 -1.60 4.90
C GLU A 31 10.77 -1.60 3.42
N ASP A 32 11.32 -2.50 2.61
CA ASP A 32 10.95 -2.65 1.19
C ASP A 32 9.46 -3.01 1.03
N ILE A 33 8.94 -3.92 1.87
CA ILE A 33 7.52 -4.28 1.87
C ILE A 33 6.66 -3.07 2.25
N LEU A 34 7.07 -2.30 3.26
CA LEU A 34 6.36 -1.11 3.69
C LEU A 34 6.32 -0.03 2.61
N HIS A 35 7.43 0.21 1.91
CA HIS A 35 7.47 1.12 0.77
C HIS A 35 6.54 0.69 -0.35
N HIS A 36 6.43 -0.60 -0.63
CA HIS A 36 5.48 -1.10 -1.63
C HIS A 36 4.02 -0.86 -1.21
N VAL A 37 3.70 -1.07 0.07
CA VAL A 37 2.38 -0.79 0.63
C VAL A 37 2.07 0.71 0.58
N GLU A 38 3.03 1.56 0.93
CA GLU A 38 2.92 3.02 0.87
C GLU A 38 2.66 3.51 -0.56
N ASN A 39 3.41 3.01 -1.53
CA ASN A 39 3.22 3.37 -2.94
C ASN A 39 1.82 3.01 -3.44
N LYS A 40 1.36 1.78 -3.15
CA LYS A 40 0.02 1.33 -3.55
C LYS A 40 -1.10 2.10 -2.88
N THR A 41 -0.95 2.39 -1.59
CA THR A 41 -1.97 3.14 -0.84
C THR A 41 -2.03 4.60 -1.29
N THR A 42 -0.89 5.19 -1.62
CA THR A 42 -0.81 6.54 -2.21
C THR A 42 -1.46 6.57 -3.58
N GLU A 43 -1.12 5.63 -4.47
CA GLU A 43 -1.72 5.49 -5.79
C GLU A 43 -3.25 5.37 -5.71
N ALA A 44 -3.76 4.49 -4.85
CA ALA A 44 -5.20 4.31 -4.67
C ALA A 44 -5.90 5.60 -4.20
N ARG A 45 -5.28 6.37 -3.31
CA ARG A 45 -5.83 7.66 -2.84
C ARG A 45 -5.90 8.69 -3.95
N GLU A 46 -4.87 8.78 -4.78
CA GLU A 46 -4.85 9.71 -5.92
C GLU A 46 -5.87 9.31 -6.99
N LEU A 47 -6.03 8.01 -7.27
CA LEU A 47 -7.06 7.51 -8.18
C LEU A 47 -8.47 7.86 -7.69
N ILE A 48 -8.74 7.69 -6.39
CA ILE A 48 -10.04 8.07 -5.80
C ILE A 48 -10.29 9.58 -5.95
N LYS A 49 -9.29 10.42 -5.71
CA LYS A 49 -9.42 11.88 -5.93
C LYS A 49 -9.74 12.20 -7.39
N ALA A 50 -9.06 11.56 -8.34
CA ALA A 50 -9.34 11.76 -9.76
C ALA A 50 -10.77 11.33 -10.15
N ILE A 51 -11.25 10.22 -9.58
CA ILE A 51 -12.64 9.78 -9.75
C ILE A 51 -13.61 10.82 -9.18
N GLN A 52 -13.36 11.36 -7.99
CA GLN A 52 -14.21 12.39 -7.37
C GLN A 52 -14.25 13.70 -8.16
N VAL A 53 -13.16 14.05 -8.86
CA VAL A 53 -13.14 15.22 -9.76
C VAL A 53 -14.01 14.98 -11.00
N SER A 54 -13.97 13.77 -11.56
CA SER A 54 -14.73 13.43 -12.78
C SER A 54 -16.19 13.06 -12.52
N TYR A 55 -16.50 12.60 -11.31
CA TYR A 55 -17.82 12.16 -10.89
C TYR A 55 -18.23 12.90 -9.63
N ASN A 56 -19.06 13.93 -9.79
CA ASN A 56 -19.68 14.62 -8.68
C ASN A 56 -21.04 13.97 -8.36
N PRO A 57 -21.18 13.24 -7.25
CA PRO A 57 -22.46 12.63 -6.87
C PRO A 57 -23.55 13.67 -6.50
N ALA A 58 -23.16 14.92 -6.25
CA ALA A 58 -24.10 16.03 -6.03
C ALA A 58 -24.52 16.72 -7.34
N GLU A 59 -23.88 16.41 -8.48
CA GLU A 59 -24.36 16.91 -9.77
C GLU A 59 -25.68 16.24 -10.13
N PRO A 60 -26.68 17.00 -10.60
CA PRO A 60 -27.91 16.42 -11.11
C PRO A 60 -27.55 15.50 -12.29
N SER A 61 -28.06 14.27 -12.24
CA SER A 61 -27.83 13.31 -13.32
C SER A 61 -28.22 13.96 -14.65
N LYS A 62 -27.32 13.88 -15.64
CA LYS A 62 -27.64 14.36 -16.99
C LYS A 62 -28.93 13.63 -17.41
N PRO A 63 -29.93 14.35 -17.94
CA PRO A 63 -31.21 13.73 -18.30
C PRO A 63 -30.93 12.53 -19.19
N ASN A 64 -31.49 11.38 -18.81
CA ASN A 64 -31.19 10.10 -19.42
C ASN A 64 -31.66 10.12 -20.88
N ARG A 65 -30.76 10.51 -21.79
CA ARG A 65 -31.06 10.71 -23.21
C ARG A 65 -31.58 9.42 -23.86
N ILE A 66 -31.13 8.28 -23.36
CA ILE A 66 -31.56 6.96 -23.81
C ILE A 66 -33.02 6.74 -23.40
N GLU A 67 -33.38 7.04 -22.15
CA GLU A 67 -34.76 6.90 -21.67
C GLU A 67 -35.72 7.87 -22.36
N SER A 68 -35.30 9.12 -22.60
CA SER A 68 -36.11 10.07 -23.37
C SER A 68 -36.31 9.60 -24.81
N ALA A 69 -35.24 9.18 -25.50
CA ALA A 69 -35.34 8.66 -26.87
C ALA A 69 -36.20 7.39 -26.95
N THR A 70 -36.10 6.51 -25.95
CA THR A 70 -36.91 5.29 -25.86
C THR A 70 -38.39 5.63 -25.64
N LYS A 71 -38.69 6.61 -24.79
CA LYS A 71 -40.06 7.09 -24.55
C LYS A 71 -40.67 7.75 -25.78
N ASP A 72 -39.87 8.53 -26.51
CA ASP A 72 -40.31 9.19 -27.75
C ASP A 72 -40.55 8.17 -28.86
N PHE A 73 -39.67 7.19 -29.03
CA PHE A 73 -39.88 6.06 -29.95
C PHE A 73 -41.17 5.30 -29.62
N LYS A 74 -41.40 4.99 -28.35
CA LYS A 74 -42.60 4.27 -27.89
C LYS A 74 -43.89 5.09 -28.06
N LYS A 75 -43.80 6.42 -28.14
CA LYS A 75 -44.91 7.32 -28.46
C LYS A 75 -45.20 7.42 -29.96
N MET A 76 -44.21 7.12 -30.80
CA MET A 76 -44.34 7.17 -32.27
C MET A 76 -44.83 5.85 -32.88
N MET A 77 -44.82 4.75 -32.12
CA MET A 77 -45.55 3.51 -32.43
C MET A 77 -46.99 3.58 -31.95
#